data_AF-A0A3D4D1U7-F1
#
_entry.id   AF-A0A3D4D1U7-F1
#
_cell.length_a   1.000
_cell.length_b   1.000
_cell.length_c   1.000
_cell.angle_alpha   90.00
_cell.angle_beta   90.00
_cell.angle_gamma   90.00
#
_symmetry.space_group_name_H-M   'P 1'
#
loop_
_entity.id
_entity.type
_entity.pdbx_description
1 polymer ?
#
loop_
_entity_poly.entity_id
_entity_poly.type
_entity_poly.pdbx_seq_one_letter_code
_entity_poly.pdbx_strand_id
1 'polypeptide(L)'
;MDDSPSRSRKESRHPAGKSVRGRSTGVRIVTRTAFSVFLLTACVALAVLSVPQMRNLRALKEELARANALESYVQQEKDQKRRELNALRNDPAYLELVARDRLDLHREGEQVYRIGREIDAAAR
;
A
#
# COMPACT_ATOMS: atom_id res chain seq x y z
N MET A 1 -72.06 73.24 -37.05
CA MET A 1 -70.73 72.95 -36.49
C MET A 1 -70.89 72.37 -35.09
N ASP A 2 -70.14 71.39 -34.57
CA ASP A 2 -69.29 70.27 -35.05
C ASP A 2 -68.75 69.66 -33.73
N ASP A 3 -68.41 68.39 -33.53
CA ASP A 3 -68.76 67.12 -34.18
C ASP A 3 -68.67 66.02 -33.09
N SER A 4 -69.02 64.78 -33.45
CA SER A 4 -68.90 63.51 -32.71
C SER A 4 -67.50 63.24 -32.09
N PRO A 5 -67.28 62.19 -31.25
CA PRO A 5 -68.17 61.13 -30.74
C PRO A 5 -68.25 61.19 -29.16
N SER A 6 -68.56 60.19 -28.33
CA SER A 6 -68.67 58.74 -28.49
C SER A 6 -69.71 58.05 -27.55
N ARG A 7 -69.32 57.01 -26.78
CA ARG A 7 -70.22 56.05 -26.10
C ARG A 7 -69.65 55.45 -24.81
N SER A 8 -70.53 55.45 -23.81
CA SER A 8 -70.50 54.77 -22.51
C SER A 8 -69.99 53.31 -22.48
N ARG A 9 -68.99 53.08 -21.60
CA ARG A 9 -68.89 52.02 -20.58
C ARG A 9 -69.60 50.67 -20.86
N LYS A 10 -68.80 49.62 -21.03
CA LYS A 10 -69.05 48.30 -20.40
C LYS A 10 -67.73 47.63 -20.00
N GLU A 11 -67.59 47.40 -18.71
CA GLU A 11 -66.38 46.91 -18.05
C GLU A 11 -66.38 45.37 -18.02
N SER A 12 -65.86 44.74 -19.07
CA SER A 12 -65.76 43.28 -19.18
C SER A 12 -64.64 42.75 -18.29
N ARG A 13 -65.01 42.43 -17.05
CA ARG A 13 -64.18 41.69 -16.08
C ARG A 13 -63.78 40.31 -16.65
N HIS A 14 -62.61 40.21 -17.27
CA HIS A 14 -61.97 38.90 -17.45
C HIS A 14 -61.38 38.43 -16.11
N PRO A 15 -61.79 37.27 -15.57
CA PRO A 15 -61.26 36.79 -14.30
C PRO A 15 -59.79 36.42 -14.46
N ALA A 16 -58.96 36.91 -13.54
CA ALA A 16 -57.54 36.57 -13.48
C ALA A 16 -57.34 35.05 -13.46
N GLY A 17 -56.52 34.54 -14.39
CA GLY A 17 -56.23 33.12 -14.52
C GLY A 17 -55.66 32.55 -13.22
N LYS A 18 -56.46 31.71 -12.53
CA LYS A 18 -56.07 31.10 -11.25
C LYS A 18 -54.88 30.15 -11.43
N SER A 19 -53.77 30.53 -10.79
CA SER A 19 -52.80 29.62 -10.15
C SER A 19 -52.31 28.39 -10.95
N VAL A 20 -51.38 28.60 -11.88
CA VAL A 20 -50.40 27.56 -12.30
C VAL A 20 -49.01 27.91 -11.75
N ARG A 21 -48.93 28.25 -10.45
CA ARG A 21 -47.68 28.71 -9.79
C ARG A 21 -47.26 27.92 -8.55
N GLY A 22 -47.95 26.79 -8.26
CA GLY A 22 -47.68 25.95 -7.07
C GLY A 22 -46.87 24.67 -7.32
N ARG A 23 -46.61 24.27 -8.57
CA ARG A 23 -46.00 22.95 -8.88
C ARG A 23 -44.46 22.97 -8.97
N SER A 24 -43.81 24.11 -9.13
CA SER A 24 -42.37 24.20 -9.39
C SER A 24 -41.49 24.10 -8.14
N THR A 25 -41.96 24.51 -6.97
CA THR A 25 -41.15 24.52 -5.73
C THR A 25 -40.97 23.11 -5.15
N GLY A 26 -42.06 22.34 -5.05
CA GLY A 26 -42.01 20.95 -4.55
C GLY A 26 -41.15 20.05 -5.44
N VAL A 27 -41.30 20.17 -6.77
CA VAL A 27 -40.47 19.43 -7.73
C VAL A 27 -38.99 19.73 -7.55
N ARG A 28 -38.59 20.99 -7.32
CA ARG A 28 -37.19 21.36 -7.06
C ARG A 28 -36.63 20.82 -5.74
N ILE A 29 -37.46 20.69 -4.71
CA ILE A 29 -37.04 20.08 -3.44
C ILE A 29 -36.86 18.56 -3.63
N VAL A 30 -37.83 17.89 -4.24
CA VAL A 30 -37.79 16.45 -4.51
C VAL A 30 -36.64 16.07 -5.44
N THR A 31 -36.37 16.85 -6.49
CA THR A 31 -35.19 16.60 -7.34
C THR A 31 -33.89 16.86 -6.59
N ARG A 32 -33.80 17.90 -5.76
CA ARG A 32 -32.59 18.19 -4.96
C ARG A 32 -32.31 17.12 -3.90
N THR A 33 -33.34 16.60 -3.22
CA THR A 33 -33.16 15.49 -2.26
C THR A 33 -32.79 14.20 -2.99
N ALA A 34 -33.47 13.86 -4.09
CA ALA A 34 -33.10 12.72 -4.93
C ALA A 34 -31.66 12.81 -5.46
N PHE A 35 -31.22 14.00 -5.91
CA PHE A 35 -29.85 14.21 -6.37
C PHE A 35 -28.82 14.10 -5.22
N SER A 36 -29.15 14.59 -4.02
CA SER A 36 -28.26 14.42 -2.85
C SER A 36 -28.14 12.97 -2.40
N VAL A 37 -29.23 12.20 -2.44
CA VAL A 37 -29.21 10.76 -2.16
C VAL A 37 -28.41 10.02 -3.24
N PHE A 38 -28.62 10.35 -4.52
CA PHE A 38 -27.85 9.78 -5.63
C PHE A 38 -26.35 10.05 -5.48
N LEU A 39 -25.94 11.30 -5.21
CA LEU A 39 -24.54 11.65 -4.97
C LEU A 39 -23.95 10.91 -3.77
N LEU A 40 -24.68 10.77 -2.66
CA LEU A 40 -24.23 9.98 -1.51
C LEU A 40 -24.05 8.50 -1.88
N THR A 41 -25.00 7.89 -2.60
CA THR A 41 -24.86 6.50 -3.06
C THR A 41 -23.70 6.32 -4.04
N ALA A 42 -23.44 7.29 -4.92
CA ALA A 42 -22.30 7.28 -5.84
C ALA A 42 -20.96 7.39 -5.09
N CYS A 43 -20.86 8.30 -4.11
CA CYS A 43 -19.67 8.41 -3.25
C CYS A 43 -19.39 7.13 -2.46
N VAL A 44 -20.44 6.49 -1.89
CA VAL A 44 -20.30 5.20 -1.19
C VAL A 44 -19.88 4.09 -2.15
N ALA A 45 -20.49 4.01 -3.33
CA ALA A 45 -20.13 3.01 -4.34
C ALA A 45 -18.67 3.15 -4.80
N LEU A 46 -18.20 4.38 -5.04
CA LEU A 46 -16.79 4.66 -5.36
C LEU A 46 -15.86 4.28 -4.20
N ALA A 47 -16.19 4.65 -2.96
CA ALA A 47 -15.39 4.27 -1.79
C ALA A 47 -15.26 2.75 -1.65
N VAL A 48 -16.36 2.01 -1.83
CA VAL A 48 -16.36 0.54 -1.80
C VAL A 48 -15.52 -0.06 -2.93
N LEU A 49 -15.54 0.53 -4.14
CA LEU A 49 -14.68 0.12 -5.26
C LEU A 49 -13.19 0.44 -5.05
N SER A 50 -12.86 1.50 -4.32
CA SER A 50 -11.47 1.89 -4.01
C SER A 50 -10.82 1.03 -2.93
N VAL A 51 -11.59 0.50 -1.96
CA VAL A 51 -11.07 -0.39 -0.90
C VAL A 51 -10.27 -1.60 -1.43
N PRO A 52 -10.76 -2.43 -2.38
CA PRO A 52 -9.99 -3.59 -2.88
C PRO A 52 -8.71 -3.16 -3.60
N GLN A 53 -8.73 -2.07 -4.37
CA GLN A 53 -7.52 -1.53 -5.02
C GLN A 53 -6.46 -1.15 -3.99
N MET A 54 -6.87 -0.51 -2.90
CA MET A 54 -5.98 -0.07 -1.83
C MET A 54 -5.45 -1.24 -0.98
N ARG A 55 -6.21 -2.36 -0.87
CA ARG A 55 -5.74 -3.62 -0.27
C ARG A 55 -4.70 -4.31 -1.15
N ASN A 56 -4.93 -4.40 -2.46
CA ASN A 56 -3.98 -4.98 -3.40
C ASN A 56 -2.65 -4.22 -3.40
N LEU A 57 -2.69 -2.88 -3.44
CA LEU A 57 -1.48 -2.06 -3.36
C LEU A 57 -0.70 -2.23 -2.04
N ARG A 58 -1.36 -2.56 -0.92
CA ARG A 58 -0.69 -2.91 0.34
C ARG A 58 -0.05 -4.30 0.26
N ALA A 59 -0.77 -5.30 -0.24
CA ALA A 59 -0.26 -6.66 -0.42
C ALA A 59 1.00 -6.69 -1.32
N LEU A 60 0.96 -6.03 -2.49
CA LEU A 60 2.14 -5.93 -3.37
C LEU A 60 3.31 -5.19 -2.71
N LYS A 61 3.05 -4.15 -1.90
CA LYS A 61 4.10 -3.46 -1.15
C LYS A 61 4.72 -4.32 -0.05
N GLU A 62 3.92 -5.12 0.65
CA GLU A 62 4.42 -6.09 1.63
C GLU A 62 5.24 -7.20 0.98
N GLU A 63 4.79 -7.73 -0.16
CA GLU A 63 5.51 -8.75 -0.92
C GLU A 63 6.86 -8.22 -1.43
N LEU A 64 6.87 -7.02 -2.02
CA LEU A 64 8.10 -6.33 -2.42
C LEU A 64 9.03 -6.06 -1.24
N ALA A 65 8.50 -5.64 -0.08
CA ALA A 65 9.31 -5.43 1.13
C ALA A 65 9.95 -6.74 1.64
N ARG A 66 9.21 -7.87 1.60
CA ARG A 66 9.75 -9.19 1.95
C ARG A 66 10.81 -9.66 0.96
N ALA A 67 10.59 -9.47 -0.34
CA ALA A 67 11.56 -9.81 -1.39
C ALA A 67 12.85 -9.01 -1.25
N ASN A 68 12.77 -7.68 -1.07
CA ASN A 68 13.93 -6.83 -0.85
C ASN A 68 14.68 -7.19 0.46
N ALA A 69 13.96 -7.55 1.53
CA ALA A 69 14.59 -7.99 2.77
C ALA A 69 15.40 -9.29 2.54
N LEU A 70 14.83 -10.27 1.84
CA LEU A 70 15.50 -11.52 1.48
C LEU A 70 16.73 -11.27 0.58
N GLU A 71 16.60 -10.43 -0.45
CA GLU A 71 17.70 -10.04 -1.32
C GLU A 71 18.84 -9.38 -0.53
N SER A 72 18.52 -8.45 0.37
CA SER A 72 19.51 -7.77 1.20
C SER A 72 20.25 -8.73 2.14
N TYR A 73 19.55 -9.72 2.70
CA TYR A 73 20.15 -10.77 3.53
C TYR A 73 21.11 -11.65 2.72
N VAL A 74 20.64 -12.19 1.57
CA VAL A 74 21.45 -13.05 0.69
C VAL A 74 22.66 -12.29 0.14
N GLN A 75 22.52 -11.00 -0.16
CA GLN A 75 23.63 -10.15 -0.61
C GLN A 75 24.68 -9.96 0.50
N GLN A 76 24.26 -9.71 1.75
CA GLN A 76 25.17 -9.62 2.90
C GLN A 76 25.92 -10.93 3.15
N GLU A 77 25.22 -12.07 3.11
CA GLU A 77 25.82 -13.39 3.28
C GLU A 77 26.84 -13.69 2.17
N LYS A 78 26.48 -13.43 0.91
CA LYS A 78 27.38 -13.57 -0.24
C LYS A 78 28.63 -12.71 -0.10
N ASP A 79 28.49 -11.46 0.33
CA ASP A 79 29.63 -10.55 0.51
C ASP A 79 30.51 -10.96 1.70
N GLN A 80 29.94 -11.51 2.77
CA GLN A 80 30.71 -12.15 3.84
C GLN A 80 31.49 -13.35 3.31
N LYS A 81 30.83 -14.30 2.63
CA LYS A 81 31.48 -15.50 2.07
C LYS A 81 32.56 -15.15 1.04
N ARG A 82 32.37 -14.06 0.28
CA ARG A 82 33.38 -13.55 -0.65
C ARG A 82 34.58 -12.94 0.06
N ARG A 83 34.40 -12.26 1.19
CA ARG A 83 35.50 -11.80 2.06
C ARG A 83 36.26 -12.98 2.67
N GLU A 84 35.54 -13.97 3.23
CA GLU A 84 36.13 -15.20 3.76
C GLU A 84 36.95 -15.95 2.70
N LEU A 85 36.41 -16.15 1.48
CA LEU A 85 37.14 -16.76 0.37
C LEU A 85 38.36 -15.94 -0.08
N ASN A 86 38.26 -14.62 -0.12
CA ASN A 86 39.40 -13.77 -0.50
C ASN A 86 40.51 -13.83 0.56
N ALA A 87 40.18 -13.87 1.86
CA ALA A 87 41.16 -14.07 2.92
C ALA A 87 41.81 -15.46 2.79
N LEU A 88 41.01 -16.52 2.65
CA LEU A 88 41.49 -17.90 2.51
C LEU A 88 42.40 -18.13 1.29
N ARG A 89 42.26 -17.32 0.24
CA ARG A 89 43.08 -17.38 -0.98
C ARG A 89 44.33 -16.51 -0.96
N ASN A 90 44.27 -15.35 -0.30
CA ASN A 90 45.31 -14.32 -0.41
C ASN A 90 46.12 -14.11 0.89
N ASP A 91 45.65 -14.63 2.03
CA ASP A 91 46.32 -14.56 3.32
C ASP A 91 46.69 -15.98 3.81
N PRO A 92 47.98 -16.38 3.70
CA PRO A 92 48.45 -17.68 4.17
C PRO A 92 48.28 -17.90 5.68
N ALA A 93 48.33 -16.85 6.50
CA ALA A 93 48.17 -16.96 7.94
C ALA A 93 46.70 -17.24 8.31
N TYR A 94 45.76 -16.61 7.60
CA TYR A 94 44.33 -16.92 7.75
C TYR A 94 44.00 -18.34 7.27
N LEU A 95 44.58 -18.78 6.16
CA LEU A 95 44.44 -20.17 5.68
C LEU A 95 44.94 -21.19 6.72
N GLU A 96 46.13 -20.98 7.29
CA GLU A 96 46.69 -21.86 8.31
C GLU A 96 45.86 -21.86 9.60
N LEU A 97 45.36 -20.70 10.04
CA LEU A 97 44.46 -20.61 11.19
C LEU A 97 43.19 -21.43 10.98
N VAL A 98 42.53 -21.30 9.83
CA VAL A 98 41.30 -22.05 9.51
C VAL A 98 41.59 -23.56 9.35
N ALA A 99 42.74 -23.93 8.79
CA ALA A 99 43.15 -25.33 8.67
C ALA A 99 43.42 -25.99 10.04
N ARG A 100 44.10 -25.29 10.96
CA ARG A 100 44.32 -25.74 12.34
C ARG A 100 43.00 -25.85 13.11
N ASP A 101 42.16 -24.83 13.06
CA ASP A 101 40.92 -24.74 13.84
C ASP A 101 39.82 -25.71 13.38
N ARG A 102 39.61 -25.84 12.05
CA ARG A 102 38.47 -26.62 11.51
C ARG A 102 38.80 -28.02 11.01
N LEU A 103 40.05 -28.26 10.63
CA LEU A 103 40.48 -29.52 10.04
C LEU A 103 41.51 -30.25 10.92
N ASP A 104 41.90 -29.66 12.06
CA ASP A 104 42.87 -30.23 13.00
C ASP A 104 44.20 -30.59 12.30
N LEU A 105 44.57 -29.76 11.32
CA LEU A 105 45.77 -29.91 10.49
C LEU A 105 46.95 -29.19 11.12
N HIS A 106 48.12 -29.82 11.03
CA HIS A 106 49.38 -29.32 11.59
C HIS A 106 50.50 -29.50 10.56
N ARG A 107 51.61 -28.77 10.71
CA ARG A 107 52.76 -28.90 9.82
C ARG A 107 53.52 -30.19 10.13
N GLU A 108 54.17 -30.76 9.11
CA GLU A 108 55.03 -31.93 9.29
C GLU A 108 56.15 -31.61 10.30
N GLY A 109 56.28 -32.44 11.33
CA GLY A 109 57.24 -32.25 12.42
C GLY A 109 56.76 -31.43 13.62
N GLU A 110 55.54 -30.85 13.62
CA GLU A 110 54.96 -30.25 14.84
C GLU A 110 54.54 -31.32 15.85
N GLN A 111 54.82 -31.07 17.14
CA GLN A 111 54.36 -31.92 18.23
C GLN A 111 53.05 -31.36 18.84
N VAL A 112 51.96 -32.11 18.70
CA VAL A 112 50.61 -31.67 19.04
C VAL A 112 50.19 -32.21 20.41
N TYR A 113 49.92 -31.31 21.35
CA TYR A 113 49.48 -31.66 22.70
C TYR A 113 47.96 -31.53 22.82
N ARG A 114 47.26 -32.66 22.96
CA ARG A 114 45.81 -32.69 23.20
C ARG A 114 45.55 -32.81 24.70
N ILE A 115 45.06 -31.73 25.32
CA ILE A 115 44.70 -31.72 26.74
C ILE A 115 43.21 -32.09 26.85
N GLY A 116 42.94 -33.37 27.08
CA GLY A 116 41.58 -33.84 27.41
C GLY A 116 41.17 -33.44 28.82
N ARG A 117 39.86 -33.31 29.08
CA ARG A 117 39.35 -33.22 30.46
C ARG A 117 39.12 -34.63 30.99
N GLU A 118 39.32 -34.82 32.29
CA GLU A 118 39.20 -36.11 32.99
C GLU A 118 37.81 -36.77 32.79
N ILE A 119 36.79 -35.96 32.51
CA ILE A 119 35.41 -36.37 32.20
C ILE A 119 35.35 -37.24 30.93
N ASP A 120 36.19 -36.97 29.92
CA ASP A 120 36.19 -37.68 28.63
C ASP A 120 36.82 -39.09 28.74
N ALA A 121 37.56 -39.37 29.81
CA ALA A 121 38.18 -40.66 30.09
C ALA A 121 37.22 -41.68 30.73
N ALA A 122 36.15 -41.19 31.38
CA ALA A 122 35.12 -42.04 32.00
C ALA A 122 34.00 -42.48 31.04
N ALA A 123 34.05 -42.02 29.79
CA ALA A 123 33.03 -42.24 28.76
C ALA A 123 33.49 -43.14 27.59
N ARG A 124 34.57 -43.91 27.78
CA ARG A 124 35.13 -44.88 26.82
C ARG A 124 35.17 -46.29 27.39
#